data_AF-A0AAE1K6P3-F1
#
_entry.id   AF-A0AAE1K6P3-F1
#
_cell.length_a   1.000
_cell.length_b   1.000
_cell.length_c   1.000
_cell.angle_alpha   90.00
_cell.angle_beta   90.00
_cell.angle_gamma   90.00
#
_symmetry.space_group_name_H-M   'P 1'
#
loop_
_entity.id
_entity.type
_entity.pdbx_description
1 polymer ?
#
loop_
_entity_poly.entity_id
_entity_poly.type
_entity_poly.pdbx_seq_one_letter_code
_entity_poly.pdbx_strand_id
1 'polypeptide(L)'
;MAGRSKEERLRCKHCDNIYNNKSNLNRHVRGVHGVKDQHIPNNNVRCQECDTNFFTLALLRNHLQQDHDILLKKTVNHQFASEREFMEWKNRLEADVGVNYTLHSGSKKTTLGRTKTYYCRRSGKERLSSPEGSKRATKSQGTCKLGFFCTSSIEVEIIRGTFKVVYFLDHYSHNLDVPNLVHMKLPKCEKDKVAGMITQGISYNKILDRVRETSGGSRASILKKQDILNVARDYGLHHIQCRHPEDNRSVRFIVQELKEANELLFFKDQGVIDSENPNIDKKELALGFMKQGQECWFLNHLTNTETLQSAIDKEKIWR
;
A
#
# COMPACT_ATOMS: atom_id res chain seq x y z
N MET A 1 8.29 15.38 -26.63
CA MET A 1 9.17 16.36 -25.95
C MET A 1 8.28 17.41 -25.29
N ALA A 2 7.82 17.19 -24.05
CA ALA A 2 6.98 18.14 -23.32
C ALA A 2 7.83 18.82 -22.24
N GLY A 3 7.93 20.15 -22.32
CA GLY A 3 8.78 20.98 -21.48
C GLY A 3 8.38 20.95 -20.01
N ARG A 4 9.39 20.82 -19.13
CA ARG A 4 9.25 20.96 -17.68
C ARG A 4 8.97 22.42 -17.32
N SER A 5 8.04 22.58 -16.38
CA SER A 5 7.62 23.79 -15.70
C SER A 5 8.79 24.68 -15.25
N LYS A 6 8.62 25.99 -15.46
CA LYS A 6 9.47 27.12 -15.07
C LYS A 6 9.83 27.02 -13.57
N GLU A 7 11.04 26.58 -13.22
CA GLU A 7 11.55 26.59 -11.85
C GLU A 7 11.73 28.04 -11.38
N GLU A 8 11.08 28.39 -10.27
CA GLU A 8 11.20 29.70 -9.62
C GLU A 8 12.64 29.89 -9.14
N ARG A 9 13.38 30.79 -9.79
CA ARG A 9 14.77 31.08 -9.46
C ARG A 9 14.84 31.89 -8.16
N LEU A 10 15.64 31.42 -7.21
CA LEU A 10 15.77 31.97 -5.86
C LEU A 10 16.98 32.91 -5.78
N ARG A 11 16.73 34.20 -5.52
CA ARG A 11 17.77 35.23 -5.35
C ARG A 11 18.29 35.27 -3.92
N CYS A 12 19.59 35.49 -3.75
CA CYS A 12 20.18 35.79 -2.45
C CYS A 12 19.72 37.15 -1.90
N LYS A 13 19.46 37.24 -0.60
CA LYS A 13 19.06 38.51 0.04
C LYS A 13 20.25 39.42 0.36
N HIS A 14 21.47 38.90 0.25
CA HIS A 14 22.70 39.59 0.63
C HIS A 14 23.64 39.86 -0.57
N CYS A 15 23.26 39.41 -1.77
CA CYS A 15 23.93 39.74 -3.04
C CYS A 15 23.03 39.39 -4.24
N ASP A 16 23.50 39.72 -5.45
CA ASP A 16 22.75 39.51 -6.69
C ASP A 16 22.83 38.09 -7.28
N ASN A 17 23.39 37.13 -6.54
CA ASN A 17 23.45 35.75 -7.02
C ASN A 17 22.07 35.07 -7.02
N ILE A 18 21.79 34.34 -8.09
CA ILE A 18 20.52 33.66 -8.34
C ILE A 18 20.76 32.15 -8.45
N TYR A 19 19.91 31.36 -7.80
CA TYR A 19 20.04 29.91 -7.71
C TYR A 19 18.77 29.20 -8.16
N ASN A 20 18.91 28.03 -8.76
CA ASN A 20 17.77 27.23 -9.21
C ASN A 20 17.14 26.38 -8.10
N ASN A 21 17.76 26.30 -6.92
CA ASN A 21 17.22 25.56 -5.78
C ASN A 21 17.66 26.16 -4.43
N LYS A 22 16.85 25.90 -3.40
CA LYS A 22 17.03 26.47 -2.06
C LYS A 22 18.29 25.97 -1.38
N SER A 23 18.69 24.72 -1.62
CA SER A 23 19.90 24.14 -1.05
C SER A 23 21.19 24.86 -1.52
N ASN A 24 21.27 25.22 -2.80
CA ASN A 24 22.41 25.95 -3.34
C ASN A 24 22.47 27.38 -2.83
N LEU A 25 21.32 28.06 -2.76
CA LEU A 25 21.23 29.40 -2.17
C LEU A 25 21.69 29.38 -0.71
N ASN A 26 21.19 28.46 0.10
CA ASN A 26 21.54 28.35 1.52
C ASN A 26 23.03 28.02 1.73
N ARG A 27 23.62 27.19 0.87
CA ARG A 27 25.07 26.92 0.88
C ARG A 27 25.88 28.18 0.56
N HIS A 28 25.46 28.95 -0.44
CA HIS A 28 26.10 30.21 -0.80
C HIS A 28 26.03 31.22 0.35
N VAL A 29 24.84 31.42 0.92
CA VAL A 29 24.63 32.37 2.03
C VAL A 29 25.54 32.04 3.22
N ARG A 30 25.69 30.76 3.54
CA ARG A 30 26.59 30.30 4.61
C ARG A 30 28.06 30.56 4.30
N GLY A 31 28.49 30.24 3.07
CA GLY A 31 29.89 30.31 2.68
C GLY A 31 30.39 31.72 2.40
N VAL A 32 29.56 32.56 1.77
CA VAL A 32 29.94 33.90 1.31
C VAL A 32 29.53 34.98 2.30
N HIS A 33 28.34 34.85 2.91
CA HIS A 33 27.82 35.88 3.80
C HIS A 33 28.01 35.55 5.28
N GLY A 34 28.53 34.36 5.62
CA GLY A 34 28.74 33.93 7.00
C GLY A 34 27.45 33.86 7.83
N VAL A 35 26.29 34.04 7.19
CA VAL A 35 24.99 33.99 7.84
C VAL A 35 24.72 32.54 8.18
N LYS A 36 24.75 32.24 9.48
CA LYS A 36 24.19 31.01 10.01
C LYS A 36 22.70 31.09 9.71
N ASP A 37 22.32 30.41 8.64
CA ASP A 37 20.94 30.17 8.25
C ASP A 37 20.14 29.93 9.53
N GLN A 38 19.01 30.64 9.71
CA GLN A 38 17.89 30.06 10.45
C GLN A 38 17.37 28.90 9.60
N HIS A 39 18.22 27.90 9.41
CA HIS A 39 17.75 26.58 9.09
C HIS A 39 16.86 26.28 10.29
N ILE A 40 15.55 26.48 10.14
CA ILE A 40 14.56 25.71 10.87
C ILE A 40 14.78 24.35 10.25
N PRO A 41 15.67 23.53 10.81
CA PRO A 41 15.87 22.20 10.28
C PRO A 41 14.51 21.55 10.43
N ASN A 42 14.15 20.67 9.52
CA ASN A 42 12.81 20.08 9.45
C ASN A 42 12.56 19.29 10.76
N ASN A 43 12.07 20.01 11.78
CA ASN A 43 12.15 19.66 13.19
C ASN A 43 10.96 18.77 13.53
N ASN A 44 10.84 17.69 12.76
CA ASN A 44 9.63 16.88 12.74
C ASN A 44 9.59 15.85 13.86
N VAL A 45 10.69 15.75 14.62
CA VAL A 45 10.78 14.88 15.79
C VAL A 45 10.37 15.72 16.99
N ARG A 46 9.06 15.80 17.23
CA ARG A 46 8.46 16.60 18.31
C ARG A 46 8.30 15.74 19.57
N CYS A 47 8.61 16.29 20.74
CA CYS A 47 8.18 15.71 22.01
C CYS A 47 6.64 15.72 22.11
N GLN A 48 6.02 14.79 22.83
CA GLN A 48 4.57 14.85 23.09
C GLN A 48 4.26 15.36 24.51
N GLU A 49 5.25 15.35 25.41
CA GLU A 49 5.14 15.95 26.74
C GLU A 49 5.41 17.47 26.74
N CYS A 50 6.08 17.99 25.71
CA CYS A 50 6.36 19.41 25.57
C CYS A 50 6.51 19.86 24.11
N ASP A 51 6.55 21.18 23.87
CA ASP A 51 6.62 21.77 22.53
C ASP A 51 8.04 21.83 21.93
N THR A 52 8.98 21.05 22.47
CA THR A 52 10.34 20.97 21.94
C THR A 52 10.41 20.10 20.69
N ASN A 53 11.28 20.49 19.76
CA ASN A 53 11.47 19.81 18.49
C ASN A 53 12.95 19.48 18.26
N PHE A 54 13.20 18.29 17.71
CA PHE A 54 14.53 17.74 17.51
C PHE A 54 14.80 17.35 16.05
N PHE A 55 16.09 17.32 15.71
CA PHE A 55 16.57 16.93 14.37
C PHE A 55 16.73 15.43 14.21
N THR A 56 16.92 14.71 15.32
CA THR A 56 17.20 13.28 15.32
C THR A 56 16.44 12.58 16.44
N LEU A 57 16.14 11.30 16.24
CA LEU A 57 15.54 10.47 17.29
C LEU A 57 16.46 10.36 18.51
N ALA A 58 17.78 10.34 18.32
CA ALA A 58 18.73 10.26 19.43
C ALA A 58 18.62 11.46 20.39
N LEU A 59 18.45 12.67 19.85
CA LEU A 59 18.24 13.87 20.65
C LEU A 59 16.91 13.83 21.40
N LEU A 60 15.82 13.41 20.73
CA LEU A 60 14.53 13.23 21.39
C LEU A 60 14.61 12.21 22.54
N ARG A 61 15.27 11.06 22.32
CA ARG A 61 15.43 10.03 23.37
C ARG A 61 16.18 10.57 24.59
N ASN A 62 17.22 11.37 24.37
CA ASN A 62 17.98 11.99 25.46
C ASN A 62 17.10 13.00 26.22
N HIS A 63 16.40 13.88 25.50
CA HIS A 63 15.45 14.81 26.10
C HIS A 63 14.35 14.11 26.92
N LEU A 64 13.76 13.05 26.38
CA LEU A 64 12.76 12.25 27.09
C LEU A 64 13.31 11.66 28.40
N GLN A 65 14.57 11.23 28.40
CA GLN A 65 15.22 10.73 29.62
C GLN A 65 15.54 11.82 30.63
N GLN A 66 16.04 12.99 30.19
CA GLN A 66 16.51 14.04 31.11
C GLN A 66 15.38 14.94 31.63
N ASP A 67 14.44 15.31 30.77
CA ASP A 67 13.43 16.33 31.06
C ASP A 67 12.05 15.71 31.40
N HIS A 68 11.85 14.44 31.08
CA HIS A 68 10.58 13.73 31.30
C HIS A 68 10.71 12.39 32.05
N ASP A 69 11.92 11.97 32.42
CA ASP A 69 12.21 10.67 33.07
C ASP A 69 11.65 9.45 32.32
N ILE A 70 11.48 9.57 30.99
CA ILE A 70 11.03 8.50 30.12
C ILE A 70 12.25 7.73 29.61
N LEU A 71 12.51 6.57 30.23
CA LEU A 71 13.60 5.70 29.84
C LEU A 71 13.20 4.76 28.69
N LEU A 72 13.80 4.98 27.51
CA LEU A 72 13.61 4.11 26.35
C LEU A 72 14.71 3.05 26.31
N LYS A 73 14.32 1.77 26.38
CA LYS A 73 15.21 0.62 26.45
C LYS A 73 16.00 0.45 25.15
N LYS A 74 17.31 0.64 25.26
CA LYS A 74 18.29 0.38 24.20
C LYS A 74 18.83 -1.04 24.32
N THR A 75 18.72 -1.84 23.26
CA THR A 75 19.37 -3.15 23.17
C THR A 75 20.52 -3.08 22.16
N VAL A 76 21.75 -3.46 22.54
CA VAL A 76 22.97 -3.07 21.80
C VAL A 76 23.72 -4.21 21.12
N ASN A 77 23.48 -5.48 21.45
CA ASN A 77 24.45 -6.54 21.16
C ASN A 77 23.93 -7.69 20.30
N HIS A 78 23.04 -7.41 19.35
CA HIS A 78 22.67 -8.43 18.36
C HIS A 78 23.64 -8.37 17.19
N GLN A 79 24.35 -9.47 16.96
CA GLN A 79 25.26 -9.63 15.83
C GLN A 79 24.77 -10.77 14.94
N PHE A 80 24.74 -10.53 13.64
CA PHE A 80 24.37 -11.54 12.63
C PHE A 80 25.51 -11.71 11.63
N ALA A 81 25.73 -12.96 11.22
CA ALA A 81 26.79 -13.29 10.26
C ALA A 81 26.37 -12.98 8.82
N SER A 82 25.06 -12.91 8.56
CA SER A 82 24.51 -12.70 7.23
C SER A 82 23.29 -11.77 7.21
N GLU A 83 23.02 -11.18 6.03
CA GLU A 83 21.80 -10.37 5.83
C GLU A 83 20.53 -11.22 6.00
N ARG A 84 20.59 -12.51 5.65
CA ARG A 84 19.46 -13.44 5.80
C ARG A 84 19.06 -13.62 7.26
N GLU A 85 20.02 -13.93 8.13
CA GLU A 85 19.77 -14.07 9.57
C GLU A 85 19.20 -12.80 10.19
N PHE A 86 19.77 -11.65 9.82
CA PHE A 86 19.25 -10.35 10.25
C PHE A 86 17.79 -10.14 9.81
N MET A 87 17.46 -10.46 8.55
CA MET A 87 16.09 -10.29 8.05
C MET A 87 15.10 -11.24 8.71
N GLU A 88 15.49 -12.49 8.97
CA GLU A 88 14.65 -13.46 9.70
C GLU A 88 14.40 -13.02 11.14
N TRP A 89 15.44 -12.57 11.85
CA TRP A 89 15.29 -12.00 13.19
C TRP A 89 14.36 -10.78 13.18
N LYS A 90 14.58 -9.84 12.26
CA LYS A 90 13.74 -8.64 12.13
C LYS A 90 12.29 -9.00 11.85
N ASN A 91 12.02 -9.98 10.99
CA ASN A 91 10.66 -10.42 10.67
C ASN A 91 9.98 -11.07 11.88
N ARG A 92 10.71 -11.87 12.68
CA ARG A 92 10.19 -12.45 13.92
C ARG A 92 9.87 -11.37 14.95
N LEU A 93 10.78 -10.41 15.14
CA LEU A 93 10.58 -9.27 16.03
C LEU A 93 9.32 -8.45 15.65
N GLU A 94 9.16 -8.18 14.36
CA GLU A 94 8.00 -7.46 13.83
C GLU A 94 6.68 -8.23 14.05
N ALA A 95 6.70 -9.56 13.90
CA ALA A 95 5.53 -10.40 14.11
C ALA A 95 5.13 -10.50 15.58
N ASP A 96 6.12 -10.64 16.47
CA ASP A 96 5.93 -10.76 17.92
C ASP A 96 5.39 -9.46 18.54
N VAL A 97 5.99 -8.32 18.18
CA VAL A 97 5.59 -7.00 18.71
C VAL A 97 4.39 -6.41 17.94
N GLY A 98 4.06 -6.93 16.75
CA GLY A 98 2.96 -6.41 15.93
C GLY A 98 3.27 -5.06 15.26
N VAL A 99 4.54 -4.82 14.91
CA VAL A 99 5.02 -3.57 14.29
C VAL A 99 5.78 -3.85 13.01
N ASN A 100 5.97 -2.85 12.17
CA ASN A 100 6.87 -2.98 11.02
C ASN A 100 7.88 -1.86 10.97
N TYR A 101 9.11 -2.20 10.59
CA TYR A 101 10.19 -1.26 10.37
C TYR A 101 10.49 -1.11 8.87
N THR A 102 10.63 0.14 8.45
CA THR A 102 10.98 0.51 7.07
C THR A 102 12.28 1.28 7.05
N LEU A 103 13.08 1.05 6.00
CA LEU A 103 14.33 1.77 5.80
C LEU A 103 14.05 3.28 5.72
N HIS A 104 14.61 4.05 6.65
CA HIS A 104 14.37 5.49 6.73
C HIS A 104 15.19 6.28 5.71
N SER A 105 16.42 5.84 5.48
CA SER A 105 17.40 6.50 4.61
C SER A 105 18.22 5.44 3.87
N GLY A 106 18.72 5.79 2.69
CA GLY A 106 19.67 4.94 1.97
C GLY A 106 20.90 4.62 2.83
N SER A 107 21.58 3.52 2.51
CA SER A 107 22.77 3.13 3.28
C SER A 107 23.81 4.24 3.26
N LYS A 108 24.29 4.66 4.43
CA LYS A 108 25.36 5.66 4.54
C LYS A 108 26.69 4.94 4.58
N LYS A 109 27.68 5.43 3.82
CA LYS A 109 29.05 4.92 3.91
C LYS A 109 29.71 5.47 5.17
N THR A 110 30.37 4.62 5.93
CA THR A 110 31.23 5.00 7.05
C THR A 110 32.67 4.64 6.72
N THR A 111 33.62 5.07 7.54
CA THR A 111 35.05 4.74 7.38
C THR A 111 35.31 3.23 7.42
N LEU A 112 34.50 2.49 8.18
CA LEU A 112 34.65 1.04 8.40
C LEU A 112 33.69 0.18 7.57
N GLY A 113 32.64 0.76 6.98
CA GLY A 113 31.62 -0.02 6.30
C GLY A 113 30.40 0.81 5.89
N ARG A 114 29.20 0.31 6.22
CA ARG A 114 27.93 0.96 5.87
C ARG A 114 26.94 0.88 7.02
N THR A 115 26.13 1.92 7.20
CA THR A 115 25.03 1.92 8.17
C THR A 115 23.68 1.99 7.48
N LYS A 116 22.70 1.24 8.00
CA LYS A 116 21.30 1.25 7.60
C LYS A 116 20.45 1.55 8.83
N THR A 117 19.49 2.45 8.71
CA THR A 117 18.58 2.79 9.81
C THR A 117 17.14 2.54 9.39
N TYR A 118 16.42 1.75 10.20
CA TYR A 118 15.03 1.41 10.00
C TYR A 118 14.19 2.08 11.09
N TYR A 119 13.15 2.82 10.69
CA TYR A 119 12.20 3.43 11.62
C TYR A 119 10.88 2.68 11.58
N CYS A 120 10.11 2.78 12.66
CA CYS A 120 8.72 2.34 12.66
C CYS A 120 8.00 2.86 11.41
N ARG A 121 7.24 1.99 10.75
CA ARG A 121 6.49 2.31 9.52
C ARG A 121 5.49 3.44 9.74
N ARG A 122 4.98 3.59 10.97
CA ARG A 122 4.08 4.66 11.38
C ARG A 122 4.78 6.03 11.46
N SER A 123 6.12 6.05 11.59
CA SER A 123 6.91 7.27 11.71
C SER A 123 6.93 8.11 10.43
N GLY A 124 6.87 9.43 10.62
CA GLY A 124 7.12 10.44 9.61
C GLY A 124 5.84 11.12 9.15
N LYS A 125 6.04 12.14 8.30
CA LYS A 125 4.95 12.94 7.75
C LYS A 125 4.06 12.11 6.84
N GLU A 126 2.77 12.38 6.93
CA GLU A 126 1.82 11.93 5.92
C GLU A 126 2.24 12.52 4.56
N ARG A 127 2.19 11.69 3.52
CA ARG A 127 2.25 12.21 2.16
C ARG A 127 0.88 12.80 1.87
N LEU A 128 0.75 14.12 1.96
CA LEU A 128 -0.40 14.84 1.45
C LEU A 128 -0.61 14.39 0.01
N SER A 129 -1.62 13.55 -0.20
CA SER A 129 -1.89 12.93 -1.50
C SER A 129 -2.71 13.85 -2.40
N SER A 130 -2.65 15.15 -2.11
CA SER A 130 -3.44 16.18 -2.77
C SER A 130 -2.52 17.39 -3.00
N PRO A 131 -1.82 17.43 -4.14
CA PRO A 131 -1.69 18.71 -4.83
C PRO A 131 -3.10 19.28 -4.98
N GLU A 132 -3.29 20.58 -4.82
CA GLU A 132 -4.57 21.25 -5.06
C GLU A 132 -5.22 20.69 -6.34
N GLY A 133 -6.35 19.96 -6.21
CA GLY A 133 -7.05 19.32 -7.33
C GLY A 133 -7.25 17.80 -7.30
N SER A 134 -6.76 17.06 -6.29
CA SER A 134 -7.03 15.61 -6.18
C SER A 134 -8.48 15.29 -5.79
N LYS A 135 -9.22 14.59 -6.67
CA LYS A 135 -10.62 14.16 -6.45
C LYS A 135 -10.78 12.90 -5.58
N ARG A 136 -9.70 12.29 -5.08
CA ARG A 136 -9.79 11.08 -4.26
C ARG A 136 -10.06 11.44 -2.80
N ALA A 137 -11.23 11.02 -2.30
CA ALA A 137 -11.55 11.10 -0.88
C ALA A 137 -10.53 10.35 -0.02
N THR A 138 -10.22 10.90 1.16
CA THR A 138 -9.37 10.26 2.17
C THR A 138 -10.00 8.92 2.57
N LYS A 139 -9.17 7.89 2.71
CA LYS A 139 -9.64 6.56 3.12
C LYS A 139 -10.23 6.63 4.52
N SER A 140 -11.35 5.94 4.76
CA SER A 140 -11.99 5.85 6.09
C SER A 140 -11.08 5.28 7.18
N GLN A 141 -10.05 4.52 6.80
CA GLN A 141 -9.06 3.94 7.69
C GLN A 141 -7.92 4.91 8.08
N GLY A 142 -8.00 6.17 7.64
CA GLY A 142 -6.94 7.16 7.88
C GLY A 142 -5.62 6.79 7.21
N THR A 143 -4.55 7.46 7.63
CA THR A 143 -3.22 7.27 7.04
C THR A 143 -2.34 6.41 7.92
N CYS A 144 -1.42 5.68 7.26
CA CYS A 144 -0.50 4.84 8.00
C CYS A 144 0.54 5.66 8.79
N LYS A 145 0.66 6.97 8.53
CA LYS A 145 1.66 7.86 9.10
C LYS A 145 1.04 8.68 10.22
N LEU A 146 1.80 8.87 11.30
CA LEU A 146 1.33 9.67 12.44
C LEU A 146 1.43 11.17 12.20
N GLY A 147 2.17 11.60 11.17
CA GLY A 147 2.51 13.02 10.97
C GLY A 147 3.77 13.43 11.71
N PHE A 148 4.12 12.74 12.80
CA PHE A 148 5.35 12.88 13.57
C PHE A 148 6.17 11.57 13.61
N PHE A 149 7.37 11.62 14.17
CA PHE A 149 8.27 10.47 14.24
C PHE A 149 8.08 9.67 15.53
N CYS A 150 7.96 8.33 15.41
CA CYS A 150 8.05 7.43 16.55
C CYS A 150 9.52 7.17 16.94
N THR A 151 9.78 7.05 18.24
CA THR A 151 11.09 6.78 18.85
C THR A 151 11.64 5.38 18.57
N SER A 152 10.81 4.45 18.14
CA SER A 152 11.19 3.06 17.85
C SER A 152 11.98 2.95 16.54
N SER A 153 13.19 2.39 16.63
CA SER A 153 14.09 2.21 15.48
C SER A 153 15.06 1.05 15.63
N ILE A 154 15.51 0.53 14.49
CA ILE A 154 16.59 -0.44 14.37
C ILE A 154 17.74 0.20 13.60
N GLU A 155 18.90 0.29 14.22
CA GLU A 155 20.14 0.81 13.66
C GLU A 155 21.08 -0.37 13.39
N VAL A 156 21.54 -0.47 12.15
CA VAL A 156 22.36 -1.59 11.67
C VAL A 156 23.66 -1.05 11.14
N GLU A 157 24.77 -1.55 11.66
CA GLU A 157 26.11 -1.29 11.17
C GLU A 157 26.67 -2.55 10.52
N ILE A 158 27.10 -2.42 9.26
CA ILE A 158 27.62 -3.53 8.45
C ILE A 158 29.12 -3.32 8.31
N ILE A 159 29.91 -4.19 8.95
CA ILE A 159 31.37 -4.15 8.94
C ILE A 159 31.85 -5.48 8.37
N ARG A 160 32.52 -5.45 7.21
CA ARG A 160 33.08 -6.66 6.55
C ARG A 160 32.08 -7.82 6.40
N GLY A 161 30.80 -7.51 6.20
CA GLY A 161 29.73 -8.51 6.05
C GLY A 161 29.02 -8.89 7.35
N THR A 162 29.58 -8.54 8.51
CA THR A 162 28.93 -8.75 9.80
C THR A 162 27.97 -7.62 10.14
N PHE A 163 26.77 -7.96 10.61
CA PHE A 163 25.71 -7.01 10.95
C PHE A 163 25.65 -6.82 12.45
N LYS A 164 26.03 -5.64 12.94
CA LYS A 164 25.84 -5.23 14.33
C LYS A 164 24.55 -4.43 14.43
N VAL A 165 23.67 -4.80 15.35
CA VAL A 165 22.32 -4.25 15.45
C VAL A 165 22.09 -3.68 16.83
N VAL A 166 21.69 -2.42 16.84
CA VAL A 166 21.21 -1.69 18.01
C VAL A 166 19.76 -1.31 17.74
N TYR A 167 18.85 -1.56 18.68
CA TYR A 167 17.45 -1.21 18.47
C TYR A 167 16.78 -0.68 19.73
N PHE A 168 15.69 0.05 19.50
CA PHE A 168 14.79 0.60 20.50
C PHE A 168 13.38 0.10 20.15
N LEU A 169 12.80 -0.73 21.01
CA LEU A 169 11.45 -1.26 20.81
C LEU A 169 10.38 -0.31 21.31
N ASP A 170 10.68 0.58 22.24
CA ASP A 170 9.64 1.39 22.89
C ASP A 170 9.06 2.43 21.93
N HIS A 171 7.74 2.34 21.74
CA HIS A 171 6.95 3.20 20.88
C HIS A 171 6.33 4.35 21.69
N TYR A 172 7.12 5.34 22.07
CA TYR A 172 6.64 6.50 22.84
C TYR A 172 5.48 7.22 22.16
N SER A 173 5.57 7.40 20.83
CA SER A 173 4.64 8.27 20.10
C SER A 173 3.35 7.59 19.65
N HIS A 174 3.15 6.29 19.91
CA HIS A 174 1.88 5.62 19.65
C HIS A 174 1.74 4.35 20.46
N ASN A 175 0.52 4.08 20.92
CA ASN A 175 0.26 2.88 21.69
C ASN A 175 0.23 1.61 20.81
N LEU A 176 0.69 0.49 21.36
CA LEU A 176 0.62 -0.85 20.79
C LEU A 176 -0.58 -1.66 21.32
N ASP A 177 -1.25 -1.19 22.38
CA ASP A 177 -2.33 -1.90 23.09
C ASP A 177 -3.55 -2.24 22.21
N VAL A 178 -3.73 -1.53 21.09
CA VAL A 178 -4.67 -1.94 20.05
C VAL A 178 -3.87 -2.34 18.83
N PRO A 179 -3.81 -3.65 18.49
CA PRO A 179 -3.16 -4.11 17.28
C PRO A 179 -3.77 -3.38 16.09
N ASN A 180 -3.05 -2.41 15.54
CA ASN A 180 -3.47 -1.69 14.35
C ASN A 180 -3.16 -2.56 13.12
N LEU A 181 -3.80 -3.74 13.10
CA LEU A 181 -3.62 -4.77 12.09
C LEU A 181 -3.81 -4.16 10.70
N VAL A 182 -4.71 -3.19 10.53
CA VAL A 182 -4.96 -2.49 9.27
C VAL A 182 -3.69 -1.88 8.64
N HIS A 183 -2.77 -1.37 9.46
CA HIS A 183 -1.54 -0.74 9.00
C HIS A 183 -0.31 -1.65 9.06
N MET A 184 -0.46 -2.91 9.45
CA MET A 184 0.60 -3.90 9.34
C MET A 184 0.77 -4.36 7.89
N LYS A 185 2.00 -4.73 7.55
CA LYS A 185 2.32 -5.40 6.29
C LYS A 185 1.82 -6.83 6.36
N LEU A 186 1.29 -7.33 5.24
CA LEU A 186 1.07 -8.76 5.10
C LEU A 186 2.44 -9.47 5.08
N PRO A 187 2.68 -10.42 5.99
CA PRO A 187 3.92 -11.19 6.02
C PRO A 187 4.19 -11.88 4.69
N LYS A 188 5.47 -12.12 4.37
CA LYS A 188 5.85 -12.78 3.11
C LYS A 188 5.22 -14.17 2.98
N CYS A 189 5.25 -14.97 4.05
CA CYS A 189 4.62 -16.29 4.05
C CYS A 189 3.12 -16.24 3.70
N GLU A 190 2.39 -15.26 4.21
CA GLU A 190 0.97 -15.07 3.90
C GLU A 190 0.75 -14.58 2.46
N LYS A 191 1.64 -13.71 1.96
CA LYS A 191 1.65 -13.35 0.53
C LYS A 191 1.90 -14.56 -0.37
N ASP A 192 2.83 -15.44 0.00
CA ASP A 192 3.16 -16.66 -0.74
C ASP A 192 1.96 -17.62 -0.76
N LYS A 193 1.23 -17.79 0.36
CA LYS A 193 -0.03 -18.56 0.41
C LYS A 193 -1.10 -17.97 -0.52
N VAL A 194 -1.31 -16.65 -0.46
CA VAL A 194 -2.26 -15.96 -1.34
C VAL A 194 -1.86 -16.11 -2.81
N ALA A 195 -0.59 -15.92 -3.14
CA ALA A 195 -0.07 -16.10 -4.49
C ALA A 195 -0.27 -17.54 -4.99
N GLY A 196 0.01 -18.55 -4.15
CA GLY A 196 -0.23 -19.96 -4.48
C GLY A 196 -1.70 -20.24 -4.80
N MET A 197 -2.64 -19.66 -4.05
CA MET A 197 -4.08 -19.79 -4.34
C MET A 197 -4.50 -19.09 -5.64
N ILE A 198 -3.87 -17.97 -5.98
CA ILE A 198 -4.11 -17.28 -7.26
C ILE A 198 -3.64 -18.16 -8.42
N THR A 199 -2.45 -18.76 -8.31
CA THR A 199 -1.91 -19.68 -9.34
C THR A 199 -2.80 -20.90 -9.54
N GLN A 200 -3.47 -21.37 -8.49
CA GLN A 200 -4.47 -22.46 -8.57
C GLN A 200 -5.80 -22.03 -9.22
N GLY A 201 -5.94 -20.78 -9.67
CA GLY A 201 -7.17 -20.29 -10.31
C GLY A 201 -8.34 -20.04 -9.33
N ILE A 202 -8.08 -20.00 -8.03
CA ILE A 202 -9.14 -19.78 -7.02
C ILE A 202 -9.61 -18.33 -7.10
N SER A 203 -10.92 -18.12 -7.15
CA SER A 203 -11.49 -16.77 -7.20
C SER A 203 -11.16 -15.94 -5.96
N TYR A 204 -11.00 -14.62 -6.11
CA TYR A 204 -10.60 -13.74 -5.01
C TYR A 204 -11.52 -13.80 -3.79
N ASN A 205 -12.82 -14.01 -3.97
CA ASN A 205 -13.76 -14.14 -2.85
C ASN A 205 -13.46 -15.42 -2.04
N LYS A 206 -13.27 -16.56 -2.71
CA LYS A 206 -12.90 -17.82 -2.05
C LYS A 206 -11.55 -17.73 -1.34
N ILE A 207 -10.59 -16.97 -1.89
CA ILE A 207 -9.31 -16.70 -1.23
C ILE A 207 -9.52 -15.91 0.07
N LEU A 208 -10.36 -14.87 0.06
CA LEU A 208 -10.67 -14.09 1.26
C LEU A 208 -11.29 -14.97 2.35
N ASP A 209 -12.22 -15.84 1.99
CA ASP A 209 -12.91 -16.72 2.95
C ASP A 209 -11.91 -17.73 3.57
N ARG A 210 -11.11 -18.42 2.75
CA ARG A 210 -10.09 -19.36 3.22
C ARG A 210 -9.05 -18.71 4.15
N VAL A 211 -8.59 -17.50 3.82
CA VAL A 211 -7.61 -16.80 4.67
C VAL A 211 -8.25 -16.36 5.99
N ARG A 212 -9.52 -15.95 5.99
CA ARG A 212 -10.22 -15.60 7.24
C ARG A 212 -10.38 -16.81 8.17
N GLU A 213 -10.66 -17.98 7.62
CA GLU A 213 -10.77 -19.23 8.36
C GLU A 213 -9.41 -19.69 8.93
N THR A 214 -8.34 -19.52 8.15
CA THR A 214 -7.01 -20.07 8.52
C THR A 214 -6.21 -19.13 9.44
N SER A 215 -6.46 -17.81 9.40
CA SER A 215 -5.53 -16.80 9.92
C SER A 215 -6.11 -15.93 11.03
N GLY A 216 -6.91 -16.51 11.93
CA GLY A 216 -7.52 -15.84 13.07
C GLY A 216 -6.52 -14.98 13.86
N GLY A 217 -6.89 -13.72 14.13
CA GLY A 217 -6.09 -12.79 14.94
C GLY A 217 -4.91 -12.09 14.23
N SER A 218 -4.60 -12.42 12.98
CA SER A 218 -3.48 -11.83 12.23
C SER A 218 -3.91 -10.77 11.21
N ARG A 219 -2.97 -9.99 10.65
CA ARG A 219 -3.23 -9.06 9.51
C ARG A 219 -3.98 -9.72 8.36
N ALA A 220 -3.74 -11.01 8.12
CA ALA A 220 -4.32 -11.75 7.00
C ALA A 220 -5.85 -11.89 7.12
N SER A 221 -6.40 -11.90 8.33
CA SER A 221 -7.86 -11.95 8.55
C SER A 221 -8.62 -10.73 7.97
N ILE A 222 -7.96 -9.57 7.91
CA ILE A 222 -8.57 -8.30 7.45
C ILE A 222 -8.14 -7.98 6.00
N LEU A 223 -7.91 -9.00 5.17
CA LEU A 223 -7.62 -8.78 3.75
C LEU A 223 -8.85 -8.23 3.02
N LYS A 224 -8.56 -7.32 2.07
CA LYS A 224 -9.54 -6.82 1.11
C LYS A 224 -9.17 -7.31 -0.29
N LYS A 225 -10.14 -7.32 -1.22
CA LYS A 225 -9.90 -7.67 -2.63
C LYS A 225 -8.71 -6.91 -3.24
N GLN A 226 -8.54 -5.64 -2.88
CA GLN A 226 -7.41 -4.82 -3.32
C GLN A 226 -6.05 -5.34 -2.82
N ASP A 227 -5.99 -5.95 -1.63
CA ASP A 227 -4.76 -6.54 -1.10
C ASP A 227 -4.36 -7.76 -1.95
N ILE A 228 -5.32 -8.59 -2.34
CA ILE A 228 -5.09 -9.73 -3.24
C ILE A 228 -4.61 -9.25 -4.61
N LEU A 229 -5.21 -8.20 -5.16
CA LEU A 229 -4.76 -7.59 -6.42
C LEU A 229 -3.33 -7.04 -6.33
N ASN A 230 -2.96 -6.46 -5.18
CA ASN A 230 -1.58 -6.00 -4.97
C ASN A 230 -0.61 -7.18 -4.89
N VAL A 231 -1.00 -8.28 -4.22
CA VAL A 231 -0.20 -9.52 -4.21
C VAL A 231 -0.08 -10.09 -5.62
N ALA A 232 -1.17 -10.18 -6.39
CA ALA A 232 -1.13 -10.63 -7.78
C ALA A 232 -0.15 -9.80 -8.62
N ARG A 233 -0.15 -8.47 -8.43
CA ARG A 233 0.79 -7.57 -9.11
C ARG A 233 2.24 -7.80 -8.66
N ASP A 234 2.49 -7.90 -7.35
CA ASP A 234 3.82 -8.13 -6.78
C ASP A 234 4.47 -9.43 -7.32
N TYR A 235 3.64 -10.46 -7.58
CA TYR A 235 4.09 -11.77 -8.08
C TYR A 235 3.90 -11.95 -9.61
N GLY A 236 3.46 -10.90 -10.32
CA GLY A 236 3.22 -10.97 -11.77
C GLY A 236 1.98 -11.77 -12.22
N LEU A 237 1.17 -12.25 -11.29
CA LEU A 237 0.00 -13.13 -11.49
C LEU A 237 -1.28 -12.40 -11.96
N HIS A 238 -1.17 -11.13 -12.35
CA HIS A 238 -2.32 -10.33 -12.82
C HIS A 238 -3.07 -10.95 -14.01
N HIS A 239 -2.35 -11.68 -14.86
CA HIS A 239 -2.87 -12.30 -16.07
C HIS A 239 -3.72 -13.56 -15.81
N ILE A 240 -3.56 -14.19 -14.64
CA ILE A 240 -4.22 -15.47 -14.31
C ILE A 240 -5.74 -15.29 -14.14
N GLN A 241 -6.19 -14.09 -13.77
CA GLN A 241 -7.62 -13.76 -13.67
C GLN A 241 -8.06 -12.62 -14.60
N CYS A 242 -7.12 -11.81 -15.11
CA CYS A 242 -7.43 -10.76 -16.09
C CYS A 242 -6.73 -11.10 -17.40
N ARG A 243 -7.48 -11.60 -18.38
CA ARG A 243 -6.96 -12.05 -19.68
C ARG A 243 -6.32 -10.93 -20.49
N HIS A 244 -6.70 -9.69 -20.19
CA HIS A 244 -6.16 -8.50 -20.81
C HIS A 244 -6.02 -7.34 -19.80
N PRO A 245 -4.97 -6.50 -19.87
CA PRO A 245 -4.77 -5.36 -18.96
C PRO A 245 -5.88 -4.30 -18.99
N GLU A 246 -6.61 -4.22 -20.10
CA GLU A 246 -7.82 -3.40 -20.23
C GLU A 246 -9.05 -4.24 -19.85
N ASP A 247 -9.75 -3.85 -18.80
CA ASP A 247 -10.89 -4.59 -18.23
C ASP A 247 -11.97 -4.90 -19.28
N ASN A 248 -12.25 -3.95 -20.20
CA ASN A 248 -13.24 -4.15 -21.28
C ASN A 248 -12.86 -5.28 -22.23
N ARG A 249 -11.58 -5.43 -22.59
CA ARG A 249 -11.12 -6.53 -23.45
C ARG A 249 -11.10 -7.85 -22.70
N SER A 250 -10.74 -7.85 -21.42
CA SER A 250 -10.81 -9.07 -20.61
C SER A 250 -12.24 -9.61 -20.53
N VAL A 251 -13.23 -8.71 -20.36
CA VAL A 251 -14.65 -9.07 -20.39
C VAL A 251 -15.05 -9.64 -21.76
N ARG A 252 -14.60 -9.02 -22.87
CA ARG A 252 -14.88 -9.54 -24.22
C ARG A 252 -14.33 -10.94 -24.47
N PHE A 253 -13.12 -11.25 -23.99
CA PHE A 253 -12.56 -12.60 -24.12
C PHE A 253 -13.35 -13.64 -23.30
N ILE A 254 -13.81 -13.28 -22.10
CA ILE A 254 -14.65 -14.16 -21.27
C ILE A 254 -16.01 -14.38 -21.95
N VAL A 255 -16.62 -13.32 -22.48
CA VAL A 255 -17.88 -13.39 -23.23
C VAL A 255 -17.75 -14.29 -24.45
N GLN A 256 -16.65 -14.20 -25.19
CA GLN A 256 -16.42 -15.02 -26.36
C GLN A 256 -16.39 -16.51 -26.01
N GLU A 257 -15.65 -16.90 -24.97
CA GLU A 257 -15.63 -18.29 -24.54
C GLU A 257 -16.99 -18.78 -24.03
N LEU A 258 -17.73 -17.94 -23.31
CA LEU A 258 -19.06 -18.32 -22.81
C LEU A 258 -20.08 -18.45 -23.95
N LYS A 259 -19.91 -17.71 -25.05
CA LYS A 259 -20.67 -17.93 -26.29
C LYS A 259 -20.28 -19.25 -26.95
N GLU A 260 -18.99 -19.56 -27.01
CA GLU A 260 -18.48 -20.82 -27.56
C GLU A 260 -18.94 -22.04 -26.74
N ALA A 261 -19.08 -21.88 -25.42
CA ALA A 261 -19.63 -22.89 -24.50
C ALA A 261 -21.18 -22.93 -24.49
N ASN A 262 -21.86 -22.05 -25.23
CA ASN A 262 -23.31 -21.89 -25.26
C ASN A 262 -23.96 -21.60 -23.88
N GLU A 263 -23.20 -21.03 -22.95
CA GLU A 263 -23.66 -20.69 -21.59
C GLU A 263 -24.15 -19.23 -21.48
N LEU A 264 -23.97 -18.43 -22.53
CA LEU A 264 -24.32 -17.01 -22.57
C LEU A 264 -25.43 -16.74 -23.59
N LEU A 265 -26.62 -16.36 -23.10
CA LEU A 265 -27.78 -16.06 -23.93
C LEU A 265 -27.75 -14.64 -24.51
N PHE A 266 -27.16 -13.70 -23.78
CA PHE A 266 -27.21 -12.30 -24.14
C PHE A 266 -25.96 -11.55 -23.68
N PHE A 267 -25.45 -10.66 -24.53
CA PHE A 267 -24.37 -9.75 -24.18
C PHE A 267 -24.52 -8.42 -24.90
N LYS A 268 -24.53 -7.33 -24.11
CA LYS A 268 -24.47 -5.96 -24.59
C LYS A 268 -23.24 -5.25 -24.00
N ASP A 269 -22.42 -4.69 -24.87
CA ASP A 269 -21.22 -3.94 -24.49
C ASP A 269 -21.54 -2.47 -24.17
N GLN A 270 -20.71 -1.83 -23.34
CA GLN A 270 -20.86 -0.41 -23.01
C GLN A 270 -20.67 0.46 -24.24
N GLY A 271 -21.62 1.37 -24.49
CA GLY A 271 -21.60 2.30 -25.61
C GLY A 271 -22.35 1.83 -26.86
N VAL A 272 -22.78 0.56 -26.90
CA VAL A 272 -23.59 0.00 -28.00
C VAL A 272 -25.07 0.17 -27.67
N ILE A 273 -25.85 0.64 -28.64
CA ILE A 273 -27.32 0.66 -28.54
C ILE A 273 -27.79 -0.70 -29.06
N ASP A 274 -28.52 -1.43 -28.22
CA ASP A 274 -29.14 -2.68 -28.62
C ASP A 274 -30.52 -2.37 -29.22
N SER A 275 -30.73 -2.73 -30.48
CA SER A 275 -32.00 -2.52 -31.20
C SER A 275 -33.11 -3.47 -30.72
N GLU A 276 -32.76 -4.60 -30.09
CA GLU A 276 -33.73 -5.58 -29.61
C GLU A 276 -34.21 -5.26 -28.18
N ASN A 277 -33.39 -4.55 -27.39
CA ASN A 277 -33.68 -4.22 -25.99
C ASN A 277 -33.51 -2.72 -25.68
N PRO A 278 -34.47 -1.87 -26.10
CA PRO A 278 -34.37 -0.41 -25.98
C PRO A 278 -34.40 0.12 -24.53
N ASN A 279 -34.73 -0.73 -23.54
CA ASN A 279 -34.78 -0.35 -22.12
C ASN A 279 -33.40 -0.35 -21.43
N ILE A 280 -32.35 -0.89 -22.05
CA ILE A 280 -31.01 -0.92 -21.46
C ILE A 280 -30.27 0.35 -21.91
N ASP A 281 -29.78 1.17 -20.98
CA ASP A 281 -29.10 2.43 -21.31
C ASP A 281 -27.81 2.13 -22.10
N LYS A 282 -27.47 3.00 -23.07
CA LYS A 282 -26.24 2.96 -23.85
C LYS A 282 -24.98 2.91 -22.97
N LYS A 283 -25.04 3.40 -21.73
CA LYS A 283 -23.91 3.34 -20.78
C LYS A 283 -23.78 2.02 -20.01
N GLU A 284 -24.78 1.15 -20.08
CA GLU A 284 -24.85 -0.05 -19.27
C GLU A 284 -24.29 -1.27 -20.01
N LEU A 285 -23.56 -2.11 -19.26
CA LEU A 285 -23.11 -3.43 -19.70
C LEU A 285 -24.16 -4.45 -19.25
N ALA A 286 -24.63 -5.32 -20.14
CA ALA A 286 -25.60 -6.36 -19.78
C ALA A 286 -25.14 -7.76 -20.22
N LEU A 287 -25.39 -8.75 -19.38
CA LEU A 287 -25.05 -10.16 -19.57
C LEU A 287 -26.24 -11.02 -19.15
N GLY A 288 -26.79 -11.81 -20.05
CA GLY A 288 -27.87 -12.75 -19.77
C GLY A 288 -27.36 -14.19 -19.71
N PHE A 289 -27.63 -14.85 -18.59
CA PHE A 289 -27.33 -16.27 -18.37
C PHE A 289 -28.61 -17.02 -18.02
N MET A 290 -28.72 -18.28 -18.42
CA MET A 290 -29.78 -19.17 -17.96
C MET A 290 -29.13 -20.43 -17.37
N LYS A 291 -29.47 -20.73 -16.12
CA LYS A 291 -29.02 -21.98 -15.49
C LYS A 291 -29.88 -23.14 -15.98
N GLN A 292 -29.30 -24.33 -16.04
CA GLN A 292 -29.99 -25.56 -16.44
C GLN A 292 -31.27 -25.83 -15.63
N GLY A 293 -31.30 -25.47 -14.34
CA GLY A 293 -32.51 -25.56 -13.53
C GLY A 293 -33.63 -24.57 -13.92
N GLN A 294 -33.28 -23.39 -14.45
CA GLN A 294 -34.25 -22.43 -14.97
C GLN A 294 -34.81 -22.93 -16.30
N GLU A 295 -33.95 -23.44 -17.18
CA GLU A 295 -34.35 -24.08 -18.45
C GLU A 295 -35.32 -25.25 -18.22
N CYS A 296 -34.99 -26.16 -17.29
CA CYS A 296 -35.89 -27.26 -16.91
C CYS A 296 -37.21 -26.77 -16.33
N TRP A 297 -37.21 -25.67 -15.55
CA TRP A 297 -38.44 -25.09 -15.03
C TRP A 297 -39.33 -24.58 -16.16
N PHE A 298 -38.76 -23.85 -17.14
CA PHE A 298 -39.48 -23.35 -18.31
C PHE A 298 -40.06 -24.47 -19.16
N LEU A 299 -39.26 -25.48 -19.49
CA LEU A 299 -39.70 -26.63 -20.30
C LEU A 299 -40.85 -27.40 -19.65
N ASN A 300 -40.87 -27.49 -18.32
CA ASN A 300 -41.90 -28.22 -17.59
C ASN A 300 -43.19 -27.42 -17.34
N HIS A 301 -43.13 -26.08 -17.32
CA HIS A 301 -44.27 -25.23 -16.94
C HIS A 301 -44.83 -24.37 -18.07
N LEU A 302 -44.17 -24.29 -19.22
CA LEU A 302 -44.68 -23.61 -20.41
C LEU A 302 -44.98 -24.66 -21.49
N THR A 303 -46.26 -25.01 -21.62
CA THR A 303 -46.76 -26.11 -22.48
C THR A 303 -46.97 -25.74 -23.94
N ASN A 304 -46.70 -24.49 -24.34
CA ASN A 304 -46.75 -24.05 -25.74
C ASN A 304 -45.37 -23.53 -26.18
N THR A 305 -44.86 -24.04 -27.30
CA THR A 305 -43.52 -23.70 -27.84
C THR A 305 -43.38 -22.20 -28.16
N GLU A 306 -44.46 -21.53 -28.58
CA GLU A 306 -44.49 -20.07 -28.76
C GLU A 306 -44.42 -19.28 -27.44
N THR A 307 -45.00 -19.81 -26.35
CA THR A 307 -44.91 -19.19 -25.02
C THR A 307 -43.56 -19.42 -24.35
N LEU A 308 -42.88 -20.53 -24.64
CA LEU A 308 -41.52 -20.79 -24.16
C LEU A 308 -40.53 -19.79 -24.77
N GLN A 309 -40.56 -19.60 -26.09
CA GLN A 309 -39.70 -18.63 -26.78
C GLN A 309 -40.00 -17.19 -26.34
N SER A 310 -41.30 -16.83 -26.25
CA SER A 310 -41.72 -15.50 -25.77
C SER A 310 -41.38 -15.25 -24.28
N ALA A 311 -41.38 -16.29 -23.44
CA ALA A 311 -40.98 -16.17 -22.04
C ALA A 311 -39.46 -16.10 -21.87
N ILE A 312 -38.70 -16.84 -22.66
CA ILE A 312 -37.22 -16.73 -22.73
C ILE A 312 -36.84 -15.32 -23.18
N ASP A 313 -37.51 -14.77 -24.18
CA ASP A 313 -37.26 -13.40 -24.66
C ASP A 313 -37.74 -12.33 -23.68
N LYS A 314 -38.77 -12.60 -22.86
CA LYS A 314 -39.19 -11.70 -21.77
C LYS A 314 -38.32 -11.81 -20.52
N GLU A 315 -37.72 -12.95 -20.21
CA GLU A 315 -36.79 -13.09 -19.08
C GLU A 315 -35.40 -12.51 -19.38
N LYS A 316 -34.99 -12.43 -20.66
CA LYS A 316 -33.84 -11.59 -21.06
C LYS A 316 -33.98 -10.12 -20.60
N ILE A 317 -35.20 -9.67 -20.28
CA ILE A 317 -35.54 -8.30 -19.86
C ILE A 317 -35.49 -8.12 -18.32
N TRP A 318 -35.43 -9.20 -17.52
CA TRP A 318 -35.44 -9.13 -16.05
C TRP A 318 -34.19 -9.72 -15.39
N ARG A 319 -33.04 -9.07 -15.62
CA ARG A 319 -32.02 -8.62 -14.63
C ARG A 319 -30.70 -8.31 -15.32
#